data_AF-A0AAW0VTL0-F1
#
_entry.id   AF-A0AAW0VTL0-F1
#
_cell.length_a   1.000
_cell.length_b   1.000
_cell.length_c   1.000
_cell.angle_alpha   90.00
_cell.angle_beta   90.00
_cell.angle_gamma   90.00
#
_symmetry.space_group_name_H-M   'P 1'
#
loop_
_entity.id
_entity.type
_entity.pdbx_description
1 polymer ?
#
loop_
_entity_poly.entity_id
_entity_poly.type
_entity_poly.pdbx_seq_one_letter_code
_entity_poly.pdbx_strand_id
1 'polypeptide(L)'
;MSYEKEIELYEKLLNVISKSDDVSEATRLLRSRAPMEPVGQWSVYPLSLAITSNRLKIINLLVAAGAPLTTTNHGVNLLTLAWLTPDVTIPVQVTITRVFRHVLQYELGQINNLSTTS
;
A
#
# COMPACT_ATOMS: atom_id res chain seq x y z
N MET A 1 7.27 21.20 -4.25
CA MET A 1 8.18 20.17 -4.80
C MET A 1 8.03 20.25 -6.32
N SER A 2 9.12 20.20 -7.09
CA SER A 2 8.98 20.17 -8.55
C SER A 2 8.45 18.80 -9.00
N TYR A 3 7.70 18.78 -10.10
CA TYR A 3 7.14 17.55 -10.67
C TYR A 3 8.23 16.52 -11.02
N GLU A 4 9.38 16.98 -11.49
CA GLU A 4 10.55 16.12 -11.76
C GLU A 4 11.08 15.43 -10.50
N LYS A 5 11.16 16.17 -9.39
CA LYS A 5 11.60 15.62 -8.10
C LYS A 5 10.61 14.60 -7.54
N GLU A 6 9.33 14.79 -7.80
CA GLU A 6 8.27 13.85 -7.43
C GLU A 6 8.44 12.51 -8.15
N ILE A 7 8.66 12.54 -9.47
CA ILE A 7 8.96 11.35 -10.28
C ILE A 7 10.24 10.67 -9.81
N GLU A 8 11.30 11.43 -9.54
CA GLU A 8 12.58 10.88 -9.08
C GLU A 8 12.42 10.13 -7.74
N LEU A 9 11.71 10.73 -6.77
CA LEU A 9 11.44 10.10 -5.49
C LEU A 9 10.56 8.85 -5.64
N TYR A 10 9.59 8.91 -6.54
CA TYR A 10 8.71 7.79 -6.84
C TYR A 10 9.46 6.60 -7.43
N GLU A 11 10.30 6.84 -8.44
CA GLU A 11 11.13 5.81 -9.06
C GLU A 11 12.08 5.17 -8.04
N LYS A 12 12.69 5.96 -7.16
CA LYS A 12 13.53 5.44 -6.07
C LYS A 12 12.72 4.56 -5.12
N LEU A 13 11.51 4.97 -4.77
CA LEU A 13 10.63 4.18 -3.90
C LEU A 13 10.29 2.83 -4.54
N LEU A 14 9.88 2.82 -5.82
CA LEU A 14 9.60 1.58 -6.54
C LEU A 14 10.84 0.69 -6.65
N ASN A 15 12.03 1.26 -6.89
CA ASN A 15 13.28 0.51 -6.94
C ASN A 15 13.61 -0.18 -5.61
N VAL A 16 13.44 0.53 -4.48
CA VAL A 16 13.64 -0.06 -3.15
C VAL A 16 12.69 -1.23 -2.94
N ILE A 17 11.39 -1.04 -3.19
CA ILE A 17 10.38 -2.09 -3.03
C ILE A 17 10.67 -3.30 -3.92
N SER A 18 11.06 -3.06 -5.18
CA SER A 18 11.36 -4.13 -6.13
C SER A 18 12.56 -4.97 -5.67
N LYS A 19 13.62 -4.33 -5.17
CA LYS A 19 14.90 -5.00 -4.88
C LYS A 19 15.02 -5.52 -3.45
N SER A 20 14.42 -4.88 -2.47
CA SER A 20 14.60 -5.22 -1.05
C SER A 20 13.38 -4.90 -0.19
N ASP A 21 13.43 -5.32 1.07
CA ASP A 21 12.48 -4.93 2.13
C ASP A 21 13.14 -3.89 3.06
N ASP A 22 13.92 -2.97 2.48
CA ASP A 22 14.65 -1.92 3.20
C ASP A 22 13.71 -0.80 3.65
N VAL A 23 13.15 -0.99 4.84
CA VAL A 23 12.24 -0.05 5.51
C VAL A 23 12.92 1.27 5.82
N SER A 24 14.24 1.29 6.09
CA SER A 24 14.93 2.52 6.47
C SER A 24 15.00 3.48 5.30
N GLU A 25 15.39 2.97 4.13
CA GLU A 25 15.43 3.77 2.91
C GLU A 25 14.03 4.15 2.44
N ALA A 26 13.07 3.20 2.46
CA ALA A 26 11.67 3.50 2.14
C ALA A 26 11.09 4.59 3.06
N THR A 27 11.39 4.55 4.37
CA THR A 27 10.96 5.57 5.34
C THR A 27 11.58 6.93 5.01
N ARG A 28 12.86 6.97 4.63
CA ARG A 28 13.54 8.22 4.24
C ARG A 28 12.89 8.84 3.00
N LEU A 29 12.52 8.01 2.01
CA LEU A 29 11.83 8.46 0.80
C LEU A 29 10.42 8.98 1.11
N LEU A 30 9.63 8.26 1.92
CA LEU A 30 8.30 8.72 2.33
C LEU A 30 8.35 10.03 3.13
N ARG A 31 9.33 10.18 4.05
CA ARG A 31 9.58 11.45 4.76
C ARG A 31 9.98 12.58 3.82
N SER A 32 10.61 12.26 2.70
CA SER A 32 10.92 13.21 1.63
C SER A 32 9.72 13.52 0.72
N ARG A 33 8.52 13.02 1.07
CA ARG A 33 7.27 13.12 0.32
C ARG A 33 7.28 12.36 -1.01
N ALA A 34 7.96 11.21 -1.07
CA ALA A 34 7.77 10.29 -2.18
C ALA A 34 6.28 9.94 -2.32
N PRO A 35 5.71 10.00 -3.54
CA PRO A 35 4.30 9.68 -3.75
C PRO A 35 3.97 8.23 -3.39
N MET A 36 2.75 8.03 -2.89
CA MET A 36 2.18 6.70 -2.64
C MET A 36 1.17 6.29 -3.73
N GLU A 37 1.04 7.11 -4.77
CA GLU A 37 0.22 6.87 -5.95
C GLU A 37 1.09 7.01 -7.21
N PRO A 38 0.71 6.38 -8.34
CA PRO A 38 1.47 6.43 -9.57
C PRO A 38 1.61 7.86 -10.10
N VAL A 39 2.84 8.23 -10.46
CA VAL A 39 3.14 9.52 -11.10
C VAL A 39 4.08 9.32 -12.29
N GLY A 40 4.04 10.26 -13.23
CA GLY A 40 4.81 10.20 -14.46
C GLY A 40 4.35 9.05 -15.37
N GLN A 41 5.30 8.27 -15.87
CA GLN A 41 5.04 7.14 -16.78
C GLN A 41 4.67 5.83 -16.06
N TRP A 42 4.73 5.80 -14.73
CA TRP A 42 4.45 4.61 -13.95
C TRP A 42 2.95 4.47 -13.70
N SER A 43 2.43 3.25 -13.82
CA SER A 43 1.03 2.91 -13.51
C SER A 43 0.89 2.00 -12.28
N VAL A 44 1.99 1.48 -11.75
CA VAL A 44 1.99 0.56 -10.61
C VAL A 44 1.87 1.34 -9.31
N TYR A 45 1.00 0.91 -8.39
CA TYR A 45 0.94 1.46 -7.02
C TYR A 45 2.04 0.84 -6.14
N PRO A 46 2.72 1.62 -5.27
CA PRO A 46 3.79 1.08 -4.41
C PRO A 46 3.32 -0.04 -3.49
N LEU A 47 2.10 0.07 -2.95
CA LEU A 47 1.51 -0.95 -2.07
C LEU A 47 1.24 -2.26 -2.82
N SER A 48 0.73 -2.18 -4.06
CA SER A 48 0.55 -3.35 -4.93
C SER A 48 1.88 -4.04 -5.24
N LEU A 49 2.92 -3.27 -5.55
CA LEU A 49 4.26 -3.81 -5.81
C LEU A 49 4.86 -4.47 -4.57
N ALA A 50 4.66 -3.88 -3.38
CA ALA A 50 5.13 -4.44 -2.13
C ALA A 50 4.46 -5.79 -1.81
N ILE A 51 3.17 -5.94 -2.13
CA ILE A 51 2.42 -7.19 -1.98
C ILE A 51 3.00 -8.27 -2.90
N THR A 52 3.08 -8.00 -4.20
CA THR A 52 3.55 -9.00 -5.18
C THR A 52 5.03 -9.34 -5.02
N SER A 53 5.82 -8.42 -4.45
CA SER A 53 7.24 -8.62 -4.14
C SER A 53 7.50 -9.14 -2.72
N ASN A 54 6.46 -9.52 -1.98
CA ASN A 54 6.54 -10.03 -0.60
C ASN A 54 7.29 -9.13 0.40
N ARG A 55 7.17 -7.82 0.26
CA ARG A 55 7.84 -6.83 1.12
C ARG A 55 7.02 -6.56 2.37
N LEU A 56 6.90 -7.56 3.24
CA LEU A 56 6.01 -7.52 4.40
C LEU A 56 6.24 -6.27 5.27
N LYS A 57 7.49 -5.88 5.51
CA LYS A 57 7.76 -4.72 6.36
C LYS A 57 7.43 -3.42 5.64
N ILE A 58 7.70 -3.32 4.34
CA ILE A 58 7.29 -2.15 3.55
C ILE A 58 5.76 -2.07 3.42
N ILE A 59 5.03 -3.18 3.31
CA ILE A 59 3.56 -3.18 3.35
C ILE A 59 3.06 -2.51 4.63
N ASN A 60 3.59 -2.93 5.78
CA ASN A 60 3.22 -2.34 7.07
C ASN A 60 3.56 -0.85 7.14
N LEU A 61 4.71 -0.45 6.61
CA LEU A 61 5.11 0.96 6.52
C LEU A 61 4.14 1.78 5.66
N LEU A 62 3.81 1.31 4.46
CA LEU A 62 2.94 2.04 3.53
C LEU A 62 1.52 2.16 4.08
N VAL A 63 0.97 1.09 4.66
CA VAL A 63 -0.35 1.13 5.31
C VAL A 63 -0.35 2.12 6.48
N ALA A 64 0.68 2.09 7.33
CA ALA A 64 0.80 3.04 8.45
C ALA A 64 1.00 4.48 7.98
N ALA A 65 1.64 4.69 6.82
CA ALA A 65 1.80 6.00 6.19
C ALA A 65 0.52 6.52 5.52
N GLY A 66 -0.57 5.74 5.52
CA GLY A 66 -1.84 6.13 4.90
C GLY A 66 -1.87 5.93 3.39
N ALA A 67 -1.09 4.97 2.86
CA ALA A 67 -1.21 4.59 1.46
C ALA A 67 -2.67 4.15 1.17
N PRO A 68 -3.23 4.56 0.02
CA PRO A 68 -4.60 4.22 -0.33
C PRO A 68 -4.78 2.69 -0.36
N LEU A 69 -5.87 2.20 0.23
CA LEU A 69 -6.23 0.78 0.22
C LEU A 69 -7.19 0.42 -0.92
N THR A 70 -7.75 1.44 -1.57
CA THR A 70 -8.63 1.34 -2.74
C THR A 70 -7.86 1.12 -4.05
N THR A 71 -6.54 0.98 -3.98
CA THR A 71 -5.69 0.80 -5.15
C THR A 71 -6.02 -0.49 -5.87
N THR A 72 -6.08 -0.43 -7.19
CA THR A 72 -6.31 -1.61 -8.04
C THR A 72 -5.13 -1.82 -8.97
N ASN A 73 -4.79 -3.09 -9.20
CA ASN A 73 -3.82 -3.49 -10.22
C ASN A 73 -4.59 -4.19 -11.34
N HIS A 74 -4.71 -3.56 -12.52
CA HIS A 74 -5.55 -4.05 -13.63
C HIS A 74 -7.00 -4.39 -13.21
N GLY A 75 -7.59 -3.55 -12.34
CA GLY A 75 -8.96 -3.76 -11.83
C GLY A 75 -9.07 -4.76 -10.67
N VAL A 76 -7.96 -5.39 -10.26
CA VAL A 76 -7.91 -6.30 -9.11
C VAL A 76 -7.60 -5.50 -7.85
N ASN A 77 -8.48 -5.57 -6.84
CA ASN A 77 -8.24 -4.94 -5.53
C ASN A 77 -7.12 -5.65 -4.75
N LEU A 78 -6.59 -4.99 -3.71
CA LEU A 78 -5.46 -5.51 -2.92
C LEU A 78 -5.72 -6.87 -2.26
N LEU A 79 -6.94 -7.15 -1.78
CA LEU A 79 -7.27 -8.42 -1.14
C LEU A 79 -7.23 -9.56 -2.16
N THR A 80 -7.87 -9.36 -3.32
CA THR A 80 -7.83 -10.32 -4.42
C THR A 80 -6.40 -10.50 -4.95
N LEU A 81 -5.64 -9.41 -5.09
CA LEU A 81 -4.24 -9.45 -5.52
C LEU A 81 -3.37 -10.32 -4.60
N ALA A 82 -3.52 -10.17 -3.29
CA ALA A 82 -2.73 -10.92 -2.32
C ALA A 82 -3.00 -12.44 -2.36
N TRP A 83 -4.25 -12.85 -2.58
CA TRP A 83 -4.65 -14.26 -2.54
C TRP A 83 -4.55 -14.98 -3.89
N LEU A 84 -4.69 -14.26 -5.02
CA LEU A 84 -4.67 -14.87 -6.35
C LEU A 84 -3.31 -14.81 -7.05
N THR A 85 -2.34 -14.11 -6.48
CA THR A 85 -0.96 -14.12 -7.00
C THR A 85 -0.21 -15.33 -6.42
N PRO A 86 0.25 -16.29 -7.26
CA PRO A 86 0.79 -17.57 -6.79
C PRO A 86 1.96 -17.47 -5.79
N ASP A 87 2.84 -16.49 -5.98
CA ASP A 87 4.08 -16.37 -5.20
C ASP A 87 3.93 -15.50 -3.95
N VAL A 88 2.73 -14.98 -3.65
CA VAL A 88 2.52 -14.16 -2.45
C VAL A 88 2.43 -15.06 -1.23
N THR A 89 3.27 -14.75 -0.25
CA THR A 89 3.45 -15.54 0.98
C THR A 89 2.25 -15.39 1.92
N ILE A 90 1.99 -16.44 2.71
CA ILE A 90 0.92 -16.45 3.71
C ILE A 90 0.97 -15.25 4.67
N PRO A 91 2.13 -14.80 5.19
CA PRO A 91 2.18 -13.63 6.06
C PRO A 91 1.65 -12.35 5.38
N VAL A 92 1.93 -12.17 4.09
CA VAL A 92 1.42 -11.03 3.31
C VAL A 92 -0.09 -11.15 3.12
N GLN A 93 -0.57 -12.32 2.70
CA GLN A 93 -2.02 -12.59 2.56
C GLN A 93 -2.80 -12.29 3.84
N VAL A 94 -2.31 -12.81 4.97
CA VAL A 94 -2.92 -12.59 6.28
C VAL A 94 -2.86 -11.12 6.69
N THR A 95 -1.75 -10.43 6.41
CA THR A 95 -1.60 -9.01 6.73
C THR A 95 -2.61 -8.15 5.97
N ILE A 96 -2.72 -8.33 4.65
CA ILE A 96 -3.72 -7.59 3.84
C ILE A 96 -5.15 -7.92 4.31
N THR A 97 -5.43 -9.19 4.61
CA THR A 97 -6.74 -9.59 5.14
C THR A 97 -7.07 -8.89 6.47
N ARG A 98 -6.08 -8.74 7.37
CA ARG A 98 -6.25 -8.04 8.65
C ARG A 98 -6.47 -6.55 8.46
N VAL A 99 -5.76 -5.92 7.53
CA VAL A 99 -5.95 -4.49 7.19
C VAL A 99 -7.40 -4.23 6.77
N PHE A 100 -7.93 -4.99 5.81
CA PHE A 100 -9.33 -4.83 5.38
C PHE A 100 -10.33 -5.14 6.49
N ARG A 101 -10.08 -6.18 7.30
CA ARG A 101 -10.93 -6.49 8.45
C ARG A 101 -11.02 -5.31 9.42
N HIS A 102 -9.90 -4.65 9.69
CA HIS A 102 -9.86 -3.50 10.60
C HIS A 102 -10.66 -2.31 10.05
N VAL A 103 -10.49 -2.00 8.76
CA VAL A 103 -11.25 -0.93 8.08
C VAL A 103 -12.75 -1.20 8.15
N LEU A 104 -13.18 -2.40 7.78
CA LEU A 104 -14.61 -2.77 7.79
C LEU A 104 -15.21 -2.74 9.20
N GLN A 105 -14.45 -3.19 10.22
CA GLN A 105 -14.88 -3.11 11.62
C GLN A 105 -15.02 -1.66 12.08
N TYR A 106 -14.09 -0.79 11.70
CA TYR A 106 -14.16 0.64 12.02
C TYR A 106 -15.39 1.29 11.38
N GLU A 107 -15.61 1.07 10.08
CA GLU A 107 -16.77 1.62 9.34
C GLU A 107 -18.10 1.12 9.92
N LEU A 108 -18.22 -0.17 10.22
CA LEU A 108 -19.41 -0.74 10.85
C LEU A 108 -19.70 -0.09 12.21
N GLY A 109 -18.67 0.17 13.01
CA GLY A 109 -18.80 0.90 14.28
C GLY A 109 -19.36 2.31 14.09
N GLN A 110 -18.89 3.04 13.07
CA GLN A 110 -19.41 4.38 12.76
C GLN A 110 -20.89 4.35 12.37
N ILE A 111 -21.30 3.39 11.53
CA ILE A 111 -22.69 3.24 11.08
C ILE A 111 -23.63 2.96 12.25
N ASN A 112 -23.23 2.08 13.18
CA ASN A 112 -24.03 1.74 14.34
C ASN A 112 -24.21 2.93 15.30
N ASN A 113 -23.18 3.78 15.45
CA ASN A 113 -23.25 4.99 16.28
C ASN A 113 -24.18 6.06 15.67
N LEU A 114 -24.23 6.17 14.35
CA LEU A 114 -25.15 7.08 13.65
C LEU A 114 -26.62 6.62 13.78
N SER A 115 -26.84 5.30 13.79
CA SER A 115 -28.17 4.70 13.86
C SER A 115 -28.79 4.74 15.27
N THR A 116 -27.99 4.95 16.30
CA THR A 116 -28.42 5.05 17.72
C THR A 116 -28.61 6.49 18.19
N THR A 117 -28.23 7.47 17.37
CA THR A 117 -28.36 8.91 17.64
C THR A 117 -29.48 9.59 16.83
N SER A 118 -30.26 8.80 16.08
CA SER A 118 -31.46 9.23 15.31
C SER A 118 -32.73 8.71 15.98
#